data_AF-A0A133UJZ8-F1
#
_entry.id   AF-A0A133UJZ8-F1
#
_cell.length_a   1.000
_cell.length_b   1.000
_cell.length_c   1.000
_cell.angle_alpha   90.00
_cell.angle_beta   90.00
_cell.angle_gamma   90.00
#
_symmetry.space_group_name_H-M   'P 1'
#
loop_
_entity.id
_entity.type
_entity.pdbx_description
1 polymer ?
#
loop_
_entity_poly.entity_id
_entity_poly.type
_entity_poly.pdbx_seq_one_letter_code
_entity_poly.pdbx_strand_id
1 'polypeptide(L)'
;MFHKIKAIKEEIMKKEINTVLGQIDTNELGFCLSHEHLLFSFPFWSSPRDEATETTERKVQLKLKDRWKFSKYLGTLEESGFEQTDEDLAAKELMDFSKVGGDTLCEMTLPGAGRDPKGLQRIFVLPSLINSPWFRPLYICREIEFFSVK
;
A
#
# COMPACT_ATOMS: atom_id res chain seq x y z
N MET A 1 -14.01 -16.97 -27.54
CA MET A 1 -14.14 -17.19 -26.09
C MET A 1 -13.09 -18.20 -25.57
N PHE A 2 -13.00 -19.41 -26.14
CA PHE A 2 -12.04 -20.45 -25.70
C PHE A 2 -10.55 -20.08 -25.80
N HIS A 3 -10.12 -19.36 -26.84
CA HIS A 3 -8.73 -18.91 -26.97
C HIS A 3 -8.29 -17.92 -25.87
N LYS A 4 -9.21 -17.06 -25.40
CA LYS A 4 -8.95 -16.14 -24.28
C LYS A 4 -8.80 -16.89 -22.96
N ILE A 5 -9.63 -17.91 -22.71
CA ILE A 5 -9.54 -18.74 -21.50
C ILE A 5 -8.23 -19.54 -21.48
N LYS A 6 -7.79 -20.05 -22.64
CA LYS A 6 -6.51 -20.75 -22.75
C LYS A 6 -5.32 -19.82 -22.48
N ALA A 7 -5.30 -18.63 -23.07
CA ALA A 7 -4.25 -17.63 -22.83
C ALA A 7 -4.20 -17.19 -21.35
N ILE A 8 -5.36 -16.94 -20.72
CA ILE A 8 -5.44 -16.60 -19.30
C ILE A 8 -4.93 -17.75 -18.43
N LYS A 9 -5.27 -19.01 -18.76
CA LYS A 9 -4.72 -20.16 -18.04
C LYS A 9 -3.21 -20.28 -18.21
N GLU A 10 -2.68 -20.10 -19.41
CA GLU A 10 -1.24 -20.15 -19.68
C GLU A 10 -0.50 -19.02 -18.95
N GLU A 11 -1.13 -17.85 -18.80
CA GLU A 11 -0.61 -16.71 -18.04
C GLU A 11 -0.66 -16.92 -16.53
N ILE A 12 -1.77 -17.43 -15.98
CA ILE A 12 -1.89 -17.82 -14.57
C ILE A 12 -0.92 -18.95 -14.21
N MET A 13 -0.57 -19.80 -15.18
CA MET A 13 0.40 -20.88 -15.01
C MET A 13 1.85 -20.40 -15.11
N LYS A 14 2.11 -19.14 -15.49
CA LYS A 14 3.46 -18.57 -15.37
C LYS A 14 3.83 -18.54 -13.89
N LYS A 15 4.99 -19.06 -13.56
CA LYS A 15 5.52 -19.09 -12.19
C LYS A 15 6.25 -17.79 -11.84
N GLU A 16 5.86 -16.68 -12.44
CA GLU A 16 6.55 -15.41 -12.30
C GLU A 16 5.60 -14.35 -11.73
N ILE A 17 6.10 -13.55 -10.79
CA ILE A 17 5.36 -12.45 -10.16
C ILE A 17 6.10 -11.15 -10.49
N ASN A 18 5.38 -10.17 -11.02
CA ASN A 18 5.93 -8.86 -11.33
C ASN A 18 5.97 -7.97 -10.08
N THR A 19 7.18 -7.59 -9.66
CA THR A 19 7.40 -6.73 -8.50
C THR A 19 7.95 -5.37 -8.94
N VAL A 20 7.96 -4.39 -8.03
CA VAL A 20 8.61 -3.08 -8.27
C VAL A 20 10.12 -3.17 -8.48
N LEU A 21 10.75 -4.27 -8.05
CA LEU A 21 12.19 -4.55 -8.18
C LEU A 21 12.53 -5.46 -9.37
N GLY A 22 11.51 -5.98 -10.07
CA GLY A 22 11.69 -6.96 -11.14
C GLY A 22 10.82 -8.21 -10.95
N GLN A 23 11.01 -9.20 -11.81
CA GLN A 23 10.30 -10.47 -11.70
C GLN A 23 10.93 -11.37 -10.65
N ILE A 24 10.10 -12.11 -9.93
CA ILE A 24 10.50 -13.18 -9.01
C ILE A 24 9.75 -14.46 -9.33
N ASP A 25 10.31 -15.62 -8.95
CA ASP A 25 9.57 -16.88 -9.04
C ASP A 25 8.47 -16.96 -7.97
N THR A 26 7.37 -17.65 -8.24
CA THR A 26 6.26 -17.80 -7.28
C THR A 26 6.68 -18.48 -5.97
N ASN A 27 7.75 -19.29 -5.97
CA ASN A 27 8.30 -19.89 -4.75
C ASN A 27 9.05 -18.88 -3.87
N GLU A 28 9.40 -17.70 -4.40
CA GLU A 28 10.07 -16.61 -3.67
C GLU A 28 9.07 -15.68 -2.97
N LEU A 29 7.76 -15.86 -3.16
CA LEU A 29 6.72 -15.01 -2.57
C LEU A 29 6.80 -14.95 -1.04
N GLY A 30 7.14 -16.07 -0.40
CA GLY A 30 7.28 -16.15 1.06
C GLY A 30 6.02 -15.74 1.83
N PHE A 31 6.20 -15.16 3.03
CA PHE A 31 5.08 -14.65 3.82
C PHE A 31 4.56 -13.33 3.23
N CYS A 32 3.34 -13.36 2.70
CA CYS A 32 2.78 -12.28 1.90
C CYS A 32 1.55 -11.62 2.54
N LEU A 33 1.54 -10.29 2.62
CA LEU A 33 0.33 -9.49 2.84
C LEU A 33 -0.33 -9.18 1.50
N SER A 34 -1.45 -9.82 1.21
CA SER A 34 -2.06 -9.79 -0.12
C SER A 34 -2.84 -8.52 -0.47
N HIS A 35 -3.04 -7.60 0.48
CA HIS A 35 -3.79 -6.36 0.26
C HIS A 35 -3.37 -5.29 1.25
N GLU A 36 -2.44 -4.43 0.83
CA GLU A 36 -1.97 -3.33 1.65
C GLU A 36 -1.95 -2.03 0.84
N HIS A 37 -1.84 -0.91 1.54
CA HIS A 37 -1.61 0.42 0.99
C HIS A 37 -0.41 1.02 1.69
N LEU A 38 0.75 0.97 1.04
CA LEU A 38 2.00 1.43 1.66
C LEU A 38 2.18 2.94 1.45
N LEU A 39 1.89 3.41 0.23
CA LEU A 39 1.86 4.83 -0.11
C LEU A 39 0.53 5.13 -0.79
N PHE A 40 -0.27 6.00 -0.18
CA PHE A 40 -1.60 6.32 -0.68
C PHE A 40 -2.00 7.76 -0.37
N SER A 41 -2.91 8.28 -1.20
CA SER A 41 -3.62 9.53 -0.95
C SER A 41 -5.03 9.38 -1.50
N PHE A 42 -6.00 9.36 -0.60
CA PHE A 42 -7.42 9.15 -0.84
C PHE A 42 -8.20 10.46 -0.58
N PRO A 43 -7.89 11.58 -1.26
CA PRO A 43 -8.46 12.89 -0.92
C PRO A 43 -9.98 12.96 -1.11
N PHE A 44 -10.56 12.08 -1.92
CA PHE A 44 -11.99 11.98 -2.20
C PHE A 44 -12.82 11.31 -1.08
N TRP A 45 -12.17 10.74 -0.06
CA TRP A 45 -12.82 10.25 1.16
C TRP A 45 -12.90 11.32 2.25
N SER A 46 -12.33 12.50 1.99
CA SER A 46 -12.60 13.67 2.81
C SER A 46 -14.04 14.16 2.56
N SER A 47 -14.79 14.34 3.64
CA SER A 47 -16.16 14.86 3.60
C SER A 47 -16.15 16.30 3.08
N PRO A 48 -17.17 16.70 2.28
CA PRO A 48 -17.30 18.07 1.80
C PRO A 48 -17.24 19.09 2.92
N ARG A 49 -16.62 20.24 2.61
CA ARG A 49 -16.40 21.36 3.52
C ARG A 49 -17.71 22.15 3.67
N ASP A 50 -18.58 21.74 4.60
CA ASP A 50 -19.72 22.58 4.97
C ASP A 50 -19.24 23.69 5.92
N GLU A 51 -19.18 24.92 5.41
CA GLU A 51 -18.82 26.14 6.16
C GLU A 51 -19.59 26.30 7.48
N ALA A 52 -20.82 25.77 7.54
CA ALA A 52 -21.68 25.79 8.73
C ALA A 52 -21.21 24.87 9.88
N THR A 53 -20.25 23.98 9.65
CA THR A 53 -19.79 22.96 10.63
C THR A 53 -18.29 22.97 10.87
N GLU A 54 -17.59 24.07 10.55
CA GLU A 54 -16.18 24.28 10.93
C GLU A 54 -16.04 24.35 12.46
N THR A 55 -16.03 23.18 13.09
CA THR A 55 -15.63 23.02 14.48
C THR A 55 -14.11 22.91 14.53
N THR A 56 -13.48 23.59 15.48
CA THR A 56 -12.05 23.54 15.78
C THR A 56 -11.52 22.12 16.03
N GLU A 57 -12.41 21.15 16.22
CA GLU A 57 -12.12 19.73 16.40
C GLU A 57 -11.67 19.01 15.12
N ARG A 58 -11.91 19.58 13.93
CA ARG A 58 -11.53 18.95 12.64
C ARG A 58 -10.04 19.11 12.29
N LYS A 59 -9.34 20.11 12.83
CA LYS A 59 -7.93 20.43 12.52
C LYS A 59 -6.91 19.75 13.45
N VAL A 60 -7.21 18.51 13.87
CA VAL A 60 -6.46 17.88 14.96
C VAL A 60 -5.63 16.73 14.42
N GLN A 61 -4.30 16.86 14.54
CA GLN A 61 -3.37 15.74 14.49
C GLN A 61 -3.88 14.61 15.38
N LEU A 62 -4.14 13.45 14.80
CA LEU A 62 -4.63 12.29 15.52
C LEU A 62 -3.57 11.81 16.54
N LYS A 63 -3.75 12.19 17.80
CA LYS A 63 -2.97 11.65 18.92
C LYS A 63 -3.60 10.34 19.39
N LEU A 64 -2.80 9.45 19.96
CA LEU A 64 -3.29 8.15 20.46
C LEU A 64 -4.45 8.28 21.47
N LYS A 65 -4.45 9.35 22.28
CA LYS A 65 -5.53 9.68 23.23
C LYS A 65 -6.87 10.02 22.54
N ASP A 66 -6.79 10.48 21.30
CA ASP A 66 -7.91 10.94 20.47
C ASP A 66 -8.34 9.87 19.45
N ARG A 67 -7.78 8.64 19.49
CA ARG A 67 -8.08 7.59 18.50
C ARG A 67 -9.57 7.23 18.38
N TRP A 68 -10.34 7.41 19.45
CA TRP A 68 -11.79 7.20 19.46
C TRP A 68 -12.52 8.12 18.47
N LYS A 69 -11.91 9.28 18.14
CA LYS A 69 -12.44 10.22 17.14
C LYS A 69 -12.42 9.60 15.74
N PHE A 70 -11.54 8.65 15.44
CA PHE A 70 -11.48 8.01 14.12
C PHE A 70 -12.79 7.29 13.78
N SER A 71 -13.40 6.61 14.77
CA SER A 71 -14.69 5.94 14.58
C SER A 71 -15.86 6.90 14.40
N LYS A 72 -15.76 8.13 14.90
CA LYS A 72 -16.86 9.11 14.91
C LYS A 72 -16.76 10.13 13.78
N TYR A 73 -15.54 10.44 13.36
CA TYR A 73 -15.22 11.55 12.47
C TYR A 73 -14.45 11.08 11.22
N LEU A 74 -14.54 9.80 10.88
CA LEU A 74 -13.93 9.21 9.68
C LEU A 74 -14.24 10.08 8.46
N GLY A 75 -13.20 10.66 7.84
CA GLY A 75 -13.33 11.53 6.66
C GLY A 75 -13.56 13.01 6.94
N THR A 76 -13.70 13.45 8.19
CA THR A 76 -13.94 14.88 8.52
C THR A 76 -12.75 15.58 9.17
N LEU A 77 -11.65 14.86 9.44
CA LEU A 77 -10.43 15.44 9.98
C LEU A 77 -9.58 16.02 8.85
N GLU A 78 -9.01 17.20 9.07
CA GLU A 78 -8.19 17.96 8.11
C GLU A 78 -6.89 17.21 7.76
N GLU A 79 -6.35 16.46 8.72
CA GLU A 79 -5.35 15.40 8.52
C GLU A 79 -6.04 14.03 8.64
N SER A 80 -7.00 13.78 7.74
CA SER A 80 -7.61 12.46 7.67
C SER A 80 -6.51 11.41 7.45
N GLY A 81 -6.55 10.28 8.15
CA GLY A 81 -5.67 9.11 7.92
C GLY A 81 -5.88 8.44 6.55
N PHE A 82 -6.31 9.21 5.56
CA PHE A 82 -6.51 8.90 4.17
C PHE A 82 -5.34 9.36 3.30
N GLU A 83 -4.24 9.82 3.91
CA GLU A 83 -2.98 10.03 3.22
C GLU A 83 -1.81 9.49 4.05
N GLN A 84 -0.95 8.73 3.37
CA GLN A 84 0.36 8.32 3.85
C GLN A 84 1.31 8.38 2.65
N THR A 85 2.18 9.39 2.63
CA THR A 85 3.17 9.65 1.57
C THR A 85 4.61 9.70 2.11
N ASP A 86 4.80 9.46 3.40
CA ASP A 86 6.10 9.46 4.08
C ASP A 86 6.85 8.14 3.82
N GLU A 87 7.86 8.22 2.94
CA GLU A 87 8.70 7.08 2.57
C GLU A 87 9.55 6.55 3.73
N ASP A 88 9.97 7.40 4.67
CA ASP A 88 10.79 6.97 5.81
C ASP A 88 9.94 6.19 6.83
N LEU A 89 8.71 6.65 7.06
CA LEU A 89 7.75 5.92 7.89
C LEU A 89 7.37 4.59 7.23
N ALA A 90 7.07 4.58 5.94
CA ALA A 90 6.81 3.35 5.18
C ALA A 90 7.98 2.37 5.28
N ALA A 91 9.23 2.84 5.13
CA ALA A 91 10.42 2.02 5.27
C ALA A 91 10.55 1.40 6.68
N LYS A 92 10.22 2.17 7.71
CA LYS A 92 10.21 1.69 9.09
C LYS A 92 9.15 0.60 9.31
N GLU A 93 7.94 0.77 8.79
CA GLU A 93 6.87 -0.22 8.92
C GLU A 93 7.17 -1.50 8.14
N LEU A 94 7.74 -1.39 6.94
CA LEU A 94 8.28 -2.54 6.20
C LEU A 94 9.37 -3.28 6.97
N MET A 95 10.24 -2.56 7.67
CA MET A 95 11.25 -3.17 8.52
C MET A 95 10.61 -3.98 9.64
N ASP A 96 9.58 -3.43 10.28
CA ASP A 96 8.87 -4.13 11.35
C ASP A 96 8.14 -5.37 10.84
N PHE A 97 7.58 -5.32 9.63
CA PHE A 97 7.06 -6.50 8.93
C PHE A 97 8.15 -7.54 8.62
N SER A 98 9.30 -7.10 8.10
CA SER A 98 10.42 -8.00 7.78
C SER A 98 10.98 -8.69 9.02
N LYS A 99 11.08 -7.98 10.16
CA LYS A 99 11.51 -8.55 11.46
C LYS A 99 10.62 -9.70 11.95
N VAL A 100 9.34 -9.71 11.61
CA VAL A 100 8.41 -10.78 11.97
C VAL A 100 8.32 -11.88 10.90
N GLY A 101 9.21 -11.85 9.90
CA GLY A 101 9.30 -12.86 8.85
C GLY A 101 8.52 -12.53 7.58
N GLY A 102 8.09 -11.27 7.39
CA GLY A 102 7.48 -10.82 6.15
C GLY A 102 8.44 -10.85 4.97
N ASP A 103 7.96 -11.31 3.81
CA ASP A 103 8.71 -11.39 2.55
C ASP A 103 8.07 -10.56 1.42
N THR A 104 6.74 -10.52 1.31
CA THR A 104 6.07 -9.79 0.21
C THR A 104 4.86 -8.98 0.71
N LEU A 105 4.55 -7.87 0.05
CA LEU A 105 3.21 -7.30 0.09
C LEU A 105 2.68 -6.98 -1.31
N CYS A 106 1.36 -7.03 -1.48
CA CYS A 106 0.70 -6.50 -2.66
C CYS A 106 0.24 -5.08 -2.37
N GLU A 107 0.80 -4.12 -3.10
CA GLU A 107 0.35 -2.72 -3.05
C GLU A 107 -0.85 -2.55 -3.98
N MET A 108 -2.02 -2.35 -3.36
CA MET A 108 -3.32 -2.24 -3.98
C MET A 108 -3.77 -0.80 -4.26
N THR A 109 -2.94 0.20 -3.98
CA THR A 109 -3.24 1.61 -4.26
C THR A 109 -3.47 1.81 -5.76
N LEU A 110 -4.65 2.32 -6.11
CA LEU A 110 -5.13 2.43 -7.48
C LEU A 110 -4.68 3.74 -8.16
N PRO A 111 -4.69 3.82 -9.50
CA PRO A 111 -4.65 5.10 -10.20
C PRO A 111 -5.75 6.04 -9.69
N GLY A 112 -5.39 7.29 -9.33
CA GLY A 112 -6.32 8.25 -8.73
C GLY A 112 -6.40 8.20 -7.20
N ALA A 113 -5.80 7.20 -6.56
CA ALA A 113 -5.70 7.04 -5.11
C ALA A 113 -4.27 7.27 -4.57
N GLY A 114 -3.45 8.03 -5.29
CA GLY A 114 -2.08 8.36 -4.86
C GLY A 114 -1.04 7.27 -5.14
N ARG A 115 -1.30 6.32 -6.04
CA ARG A 115 -0.34 5.26 -6.42
C ARG A 115 1.00 5.84 -6.88
N ASP A 116 2.08 5.56 -6.17
CA ASP A 116 3.46 5.98 -6.52
C ASP A 116 4.44 4.80 -6.65
N PRO A 117 4.52 4.12 -7.80
CA PRO A 117 5.47 3.03 -8.02
C PRO A 117 6.94 3.45 -7.90
N LYS A 118 7.27 4.73 -8.15
CA LYS A 118 8.65 5.23 -8.03
C LYS A 118 9.00 5.46 -6.56
N GLY A 119 8.06 5.91 -5.74
CA GLY A 119 8.20 6.00 -4.28
C GLY A 119 8.49 4.64 -3.67
N LEU A 120 7.76 3.62 -4.09
CA LEU A 120 8.04 2.24 -3.68
C LEU A 120 9.48 1.82 -4.03
N GLN A 121 9.95 2.09 -5.23
CA GLN A 121 11.35 1.81 -5.61
C GLN A 121 12.38 2.59 -4.78
N ARG A 122 12.09 3.84 -4.43
CA ARG A 122 12.96 4.66 -3.57
C ARG A 122 13.06 4.08 -2.16
N ILE A 123 11.93 3.66 -1.58
CA ILE A 123 11.89 3.02 -0.26
C ILE A 123 12.88 1.86 -0.19
N PHE A 124 12.91 1.00 -1.22
CA PHE A 124 13.78 -0.17 -1.27
C PHE A 124 15.28 0.10 -1.33
N VAL A 125 15.70 1.33 -1.63
CA VAL A 125 17.10 1.74 -1.63
C VAL A 125 17.44 2.65 -0.45
N LEU A 126 16.50 2.89 0.47
CA LEU A 126 16.76 3.72 1.64
C LEU A 126 17.79 3.05 2.56
N PRO A 127 18.77 3.83 3.08
CA PRO A 127 19.77 3.33 4.03
C PRO A 127 19.17 2.63 5.26
N SER A 128 17.97 3.03 5.68
CA SER A 128 17.24 2.45 6.80
C SER A 128 16.82 1.00 6.57
N LEU A 129 16.57 0.60 5.31
CA LEU A 129 16.26 -0.76 4.91
C LEU A 129 17.53 -1.52 4.54
N ILE A 130 18.32 -1.03 3.57
CA ILE A 130 19.43 -1.80 2.97
C ILE A 130 20.57 -2.12 3.94
N ASN A 131 20.79 -1.30 4.98
CA ASN A 131 21.86 -1.52 5.95
C ASN A 131 21.40 -2.35 7.15
N SER A 132 20.13 -2.73 7.20
CA SER A 132 19.59 -3.51 8.32
C SER A 132 19.85 -5.01 8.10
N PRO A 133 20.35 -5.72 9.12
CA PRO A 133 20.52 -7.18 9.05
C PRO A 133 19.18 -7.93 9.03
N TRP A 134 18.08 -7.25 9.38
CA TRP A 134 16.73 -7.81 9.39
C TRP A 134 15.99 -7.61 8.08
N PHE A 135 16.51 -6.75 7.20
CA PHE A 135 15.88 -6.51 5.93
C PHE A 135 16.10 -7.72 5.02
N ARG A 136 15.01 -8.42 4.72
CA ARG A 136 14.92 -9.36 3.61
C ARG A 136 14.57 -8.57 2.35
N PRO A 137 14.93 -9.03 1.14
CA PRO A 137 14.45 -8.40 -0.08
C PRO A 137 12.92 -8.51 -0.11
N LEU A 138 12.23 -7.46 0.36
CA LEU A 138 10.78 -7.42 0.28
C LEU A 138 10.39 -7.14 -1.17
N TYR A 139 9.29 -7.74 -1.59
CA TYR A 139 8.75 -7.49 -2.92
C TYR A 139 7.41 -6.77 -2.81
N ILE A 140 7.22 -5.77 -3.66
CA ILE A 140 5.91 -5.13 -3.81
C ILE A 140 5.33 -5.53 -5.15
N CYS A 141 4.26 -6.31 -5.12
CA CYS A 141 3.56 -6.71 -6.33
C CYS A 141 2.83 -5.51 -6.93
N ARG A 142 3.15 -5.17 -8.18
CA ARG A 142 2.59 -4.01 -8.89
C ARG A 142 1.31 -4.34 -9.65
N GLU A 143 1.06 -5.62 -9.89
CA GLU A 143 -0.01 -6.12 -10.75
C GLU A 143 -0.81 -7.20 -10.03
N ILE A 144 -1.90 -6.79 -9.38
CA ILE A 144 -3.10 -7.63 -9.41
C ILE A 144 -3.96 -7.04 -10.53
N GLU A 145 -3.83 -7.60 -11.74
CA GLU A 145 -4.84 -7.35 -12.77
C GLU A 145 -6.17 -7.83 -12.20
N PHE A 146 -7.02 -6.90 -11.76
CA PHE A 146 -8.41 -7.21 -11.52
C PHE A 146 -8.99 -7.62 -12.87
N PHE A 147 -9.13 -8.92 -13.08
CA PHE A 147 -9.95 -9.47 -14.14
C PHE A 147 -11.38 -8.96 -13.91
N SER A 148 -11.72 -7.82 -14.50
CA SER A 148 -13.11 -7.44 -14.68
C SER A 148 -13.69 -8.46 -15.65
N VAL A 149 -14.37 -9.46 -15.11
CA VAL A 149 -15.29 -10.28 -15.89
C VAL A 149 -16.41 -9.33 -16.34
N LYS A 150 -16.27 -8.80 -17.55
CA LYS A 150 -17.40 -8.24 -18.31
C LYS A 150 -18.17 -9.38 -18.96
#